data_AF-R1F9H0-F1
#
_entry.id   AF-R1F9H0-F1
#
_cell.length_a   1.000
_cell.length_b   1.000
_cell.length_c   1.000
_cell.angle_alpha   90.00
_cell.angle_beta   90.00
_cell.angle_gamma   90.00
#
_symmetry.space_group_name_H-M   'P 1'
#
loop_
_entity.id
_entity.type
_entity.pdbx_description
1 polymer ?
#
loop_
_entity_poly.entity_id
_entity_poly.type
_entity_poly.pdbx_seq_one_letter_code
_entity_poly.pdbx_strand_id
1 'polypeptide(L)'
;MGNCTSHPHHEPQVHFDTVDGMATVKAFAGIRQVTMGVLRIDYEYQTNLGDILDPRSFDFRIISATAEGLTFAKAKAGDKLDATGKELLERAVRQLIDNGADFIVGDCGFLVYWQVMVRDYAQDYAQKKYGRKCPVMMSSLVLALPLLATIPSGGQIGILTASEKSLQAVQKKLPIVIEDQQKEDGGQRSRSVPAAEDPSGIMINFSDPRFKVVGLDEVKDFKHALDAQGADAVNDRRDIAVQIAAYCQKVQEKNPQIAAWLIECTEAGGFAWAIKVGTGLPVWDPITLGRFLSLGFTANVPNVALTLGQHGENPLDPSATTAGKGRCTGEEPGQIHALGAEFQAIREGTL
;
A
#
# COMPACT_ATOMS: atom_id res chain seq x y z
N MET A 1 -36.22 -49.38 14.67
CA MET A 1 -36.28 -48.33 15.71
C MET A 1 -34.93 -48.29 16.40
N GLY A 2 -33.97 -47.58 15.80
CA GLY A 2 -32.62 -47.42 16.36
C GLY A 2 -32.45 -45.96 16.74
N ASN A 3 -32.40 -45.68 18.04
CA ASN A 3 -32.21 -44.34 18.59
C ASN A 3 -30.83 -43.80 18.19
N CYS A 4 -30.80 -42.83 17.27
CA CYS A 4 -29.70 -41.89 17.15
C CYS A 4 -29.72 -40.98 18.38
N THR A 5 -28.96 -41.35 19.40
CA THR A 5 -28.64 -40.48 20.52
C THR A 5 -27.85 -39.28 20.00
N SER A 6 -28.45 -38.11 20.16
CA SER A 6 -27.86 -36.79 19.91
C SER A 6 -26.54 -36.66 20.67
N HIS A 7 -25.43 -36.61 19.94
CA HIS A 7 -24.18 -36.12 20.49
C HIS A 7 -24.32 -34.63 20.80
N PRO A 8 -23.88 -34.16 21.98
CA PRO A 8 -23.83 -32.73 22.26
C PRO A 8 -22.83 -32.11 21.28
N HIS A 9 -23.32 -31.15 20.49
CA HIS A 9 -22.47 -30.29 19.67
C HIS A 9 -21.54 -29.51 20.60
N HIS A 10 -20.32 -30.01 20.77
CA HIS A 10 -19.21 -29.18 21.20
C HIS A 10 -18.86 -28.27 20.03
N GLU A 11 -19.50 -27.09 19.98
CA GLU A 11 -18.99 -25.96 19.23
C GLU A 11 -17.58 -25.64 19.75
N PRO A 12 -16.57 -25.50 18.88
CA PRO A 12 -15.28 -24.97 19.30
C PRO A 12 -15.51 -23.52 19.73
N GLN A 13 -15.47 -23.25 21.03
CA GLN A 13 -15.41 -21.89 21.55
C GLN A 13 -14.06 -21.28 21.14
N VAL A 14 -14.08 -20.50 20.06
CA VAL A 14 -12.96 -19.64 19.68
C VAL A 14 -12.99 -18.44 20.63
N HIS A 15 -12.16 -18.49 21.67
CA HIS A 15 -11.88 -17.34 22.50
C HIS A 15 -11.07 -16.34 21.67
N PHE A 16 -11.70 -15.21 21.31
CA PHE A 16 -11.02 -14.06 20.74
C PHE A 16 -10.56 -13.16 21.90
N ASP A 17 -9.29 -13.27 22.30
CA ASP A 17 -8.68 -12.27 23.17
C ASP A 17 -8.43 -10.99 22.36
N THR A 18 -9.39 -10.06 22.46
CA THR A 18 -9.30 -8.73 21.86
C THR A 18 -8.59 -7.78 22.79
N VAL A 19 -7.26 -7.67 22.64
CA VAL A 19 -6.50 -6.45 22.99
C VAL A 19 -5.41 -6.10 21.96
N ASP A 20 -5.01 -7.04 21.10
CA ASP A 20 -4.25 -6.77 19.88
C ASP A 20 -4.80 -7.70 18.79
N GLY A 21 -5.45 -7.15 17.77
CA GLY A 21 -6.21 -7.86 16.74
C GLY A 21 -5.39 -8.70 15.76
N MET A 22 -4.33 -9.38 16.20
CA MET A 22 -3.63 -10.37 15.40
C MET A 22 -3.83 -11.75 16.02
N ALA A 23 -4.62 -12.58 15.34
CA ALA A 23 -4.39 -14.01 15.40
C ALA A 23 -2.90 -14.20 15.09
N THR A 24 -2.14 -14.66 16.09
CA THR A 24 -0.75 -15.04 15.93
C THR A 24 -0.76 -16.28 15.04
N VAL A 25 -0.86 -16.07 13.73
CA VAL A 25 -0.30 -17.02 12.78
C VAL A 25 1.11 -17.21 13.31
N LYS A 26 1.47 -18.42 13.72
CA LYS A 26 2.85 -18.85 13.90
C LYS A 26 3.52 -18.72 12.52
N ALA A 27 3.69 -17.49 12.08
CA ALA A 27 4.38 -17.11 10.89
C ALA A 27 5.81 -17.56 11.14
N PHE A 28 6.27 -18.50 10.30
CA PHE A 28 7.66 -18.82 10.02
C PHE A 28 8.64 -18.12 10.98
N ALA A 29 9.07 -18.83 12.03
CA ALA A 29 9.83 -18.31 13.17
C ALA A 29 11.24 -17.74 12.83
N GLY A 30 11.47 -17.31 11.59
CA GLY A 30 12.67 -16.61 11.12
C GLY A 30 12.43 -15.54 10.07
N ILE A 31 11.20 -15.32 9.59
CA ILE A 31 10.91 -14.27 8.61
C ILE A 31 10.31 -13.09 9.36
N ARG A 32 11.10 -12.00 9.48
CA ARG A 32 10.61 -10.72 10.01
C ARG A 32 9.29 -10.37 9.31
N GLN A 33 8.21 -10.22 10.09
CA GLN A 33 6.96 -9.69 9.56
C GLN A 33 7.18 -8.26 9.08
N VAL A 34 6.81 -7.99 7.81
CA VAL A 34 6.89 -6.64 7.28
C VAL A 34 5.84 -5.75 7.96
N THR A 35 6.19 -4.49 8.17
CA THR A 35 5.26 -3.48 8.68
C THR A 35 5.07 -2.36 7.66
N MET A 36 3.85 -2.18 7.18
CA MET A 36 3.48 -1.03 6.34
C MET A 36 3.07 0.15 7.22
N GLY A 37 3.74 1.29 7.02
CA GLY A 37 3.31 2.56 7.58
C GLY A 37 2.30 3.24 6.66
N VAL A 38 1.15 3.64 7.19
CA VAL A 38 0.13 4.39 6.45
C VAL A 38 0.16 5.83 6.93
N LEU A 39 0.67 6.73 6.09
CA LEU A 39 0.69 8.16 6.34
C LEU A 39 -0.69 8.74 6.08
N ARG A 40 -1.23 9.40 7.10
CA ARG A 40 -2.57 9.96 7.07
C ARG A 40 -2.58 11.48 7.03
N ILE A 41 -3.59 12.03 6.38
CA ILE A 41 -3.99 13.43 6.55
C ILE A 41 -5.14 13.55 7.56
N ASP A 42 -5.40 14.76 8.03
CA ASP A 42 -6.38 15.05 9.07
C ASP A 42 -7.79 15.13 8.47
N TYR A 43 -8.45 13.98 8.41
CA TYR A 43 -9.86 13.85 8.05
C TYR A 43 -10.46 12.58 8.66
N GLU A 44 -11.73 12.68 9.05
CA GLU A 44 -12.49 11.54 9.56
C GLU A 44 -13.25 10.86 8.42
N TYR A 45 -13.07 9.55 8.32
CA TYR A 45 -13.92 8.70 7.51
C TYR A 45 -13.99 7.31 8.15
N GLN A 46 -15.06 6.59 7.86
CA GLN A 46 -15.25 5.24 8.40
C GLN A 46 -14.32 4.25 7.68
N THR A 47 -13.37 3.67 8.41
CA THR A 47 -12.55 2.56 7.90
C THR A 47 -13.43 1.34 7.67
N ASN A 48 -13.33 0.75 6.48
CA ASN A 48 -14.14 -0.38 6.05
C ASN A 48 -13.26 -1.55 5.60
N LEU A 49 -13.82 -2.76 5.53
CA LEU A 49 -13.10 -3.90 4.97
C LEU A 49 -12.72 -3.60 3.50
N GLY A 50 -11.46 -3.85 3.14
CA GLY A 50 -10.92 -3.46 1.83
C GLY A 50 -10.43 -2.01 1.79
N ASP A 51 -10.27 -1.36 2.95
CA ASP A 51 -9.57 -0.09 3.09
C ASP A 51 -8.07 -0.29 3.41
N ILE A 52 -7.23 0.66 3.01
CA ILE A 52 -5.79 0.68 3.29
C ILE A 52 -5.46 0.80 4.79
N LEU A 53 -6.40 1.31 5.58
CA LEU A 53 -6.30 1.46 7.03
C LEU A 53 -6.93 0.30 7.81
N ASP A 54 -7.60 -0.64 7.14
CA ASP A 54 -8.17 -1.81 7.80
C ASP A 54 -7.11 -2.92 7.92
N PRO A 55 -6.71 -3.35 9.13
CA PRO A 55 -5.73 -4.43 9.29
C PRO A 55 -6.16 -5.74 8.64
N ARG A 56 -7.47 -5.97 8.49
CA ARG A 56 -8.02 -7.18 7.85
C ARG A 56 -7.80 -7.19 6.34
N SER A 57 -7.41 -6.05 5.74
CA SER A 57 -7.04 -5.96 4.33
C SER A 57 -5.67 -6.58 4.04
N PHE A 58 -4.85 -6.89 5.04
CA PHE A 58 -3.47 -7.34 4.86
C PHE A 58 -3.15 -8.59 5.70
N ASP A 59 -2.22 -9.40 5.21
CA ASP A 59 -1.61 -10.54 5.90
C ASP A 59 -0.32 -10.16 6.64
N PHE A 60 0.00 -8.86 6.67
CA PHE A 60 1.14 -8.28 7.37
C PHE A 60 0.70 -7.08 8.23
N ARG A 61 1.58 -6.64 9.12
CA ARG A 61 1.27 -5.58 10.08
C ARG A 61 1.12 -4.24 9.37
N ILE A 62 0.09 -3.48 9.75
CA ILE A 62 -0.06 -2.08 9.39
C ILE A 62 0.00 -1.21 10.64
N ILE A 63 0.57 -0.01 10.50
CA ILE A 63 0.55 1.05 11.51
C ILE A 63 0.24 2.36 10.81
N SER A 64 -0.35 3.33 11.51
CA SER A 64 -0.68 4.64 10.93
C SER A 64 -0.19 5.79 11.79
N ALA A 65 0.11 6.92 11.14
CA ALA A 65 0.37 8.19 11.81
C ALA A 65 -0.26 9.33 11.00
N THR A 66 -0.86 10.29 11.69
CA THR A 66 -1.60 11.38 11.07
C THR A 66 -0.82 12.69 11.15
N ALA A 67 -0.73 13.40 10.03
CA ALA A 67 -0.30 14.79 9.99
C ALA A 67 -1.45 15.70 10.47
N GLU A 68 -1.71 15.71 11.78
CA GLU A 68 -2.80 16.48 12.41
C GLU A 68 -2.77 17.96 12.00
N GLY A 69 -3.87 18.50 11.46
CA GLY A 69 -3.96 19.86 10.92
C GLY A 69 -3.71 19.98 9.40
N LEU A 70 -3.25 18.91 8.75
CA LEU A 70 -3.18 18.83 7.29
C LEU A 70 -4.51 18.27 6.76
N THR A 71 -5.48 19.14 6.51
CA THR A 71 -6.84 18.70 6.15
C THR A 71 -6.96 18.20 4.71
N PHE A 72 -8.03 17.45 4.41
CA PHE A 72 -8.37 17.04 3.03
C PHE A 72 -8.41 18.23 2.06
N ALA A 73 -8.96 19.37 2.48
CA ALA A 73 -9.01 20.57 1.65
C ALA A 73 -7.61 21.10 1.30
N LYS A 74 -6.66 21.09 2.26
CA LYS A 74 -5.26 21.48 2.03
C LYS A 74 -4.56 20.50 1.09
N ALA A 75 -4.74 19.19 1.30
CA ALA A 75 -4.18 18.17 0.43
C ALA A 75 -4.70 18.30 -1.01
N LYS A 76 -6.02 18.42 -1.18
CA LYS A 76 -6.66 18.61 -2.49
C LYS A 76 -6.23 19.89 -3.20
N ALA A 77 -5.98 20.98 -2.45
CA ALA A 77 -5.48 22.22 -3.03
C ALA A 77 -4.09 22.03 -3.66
N GLY A 78 -3.22 21.22 -3.05
CA GLY A 78 -1.88 20.94 -3.56
C GLY A 78 -0.99 22.16 -3.58
N ASP A 79 -1.15 23.03 -2.58
CA ASP A 79 -0.32 24.22 -2.43
C ASP A 79 0.99 23.85 -1.71
N LYS A 80 1.99 24.73 -1.86
CA LYS A 80 3.24 24.63 -1.10
C LYS A 80 2.92 24.56 0.40
N LEU A 81 3.54 23.59 1.08
CA LEU A 81 3.47 23.53 2.54
C LEU A 81 4.27 24.69 3.13
N ASP A 82 3.67 25.36 4.11
CA ASP A 82 4.42 26.20 5.01
C ASP A 82 5.26 25.35 5.97
N ALA A 83 6.10 26.00 6.77
CA ALA A 83 6.96 25.31 7.75
C ALA A 83 6.14 24.42 8.71
N THR A 84 4.94 24.86 9.08
CA THR A 84 4.02 24.10 9.93
C THR A 84 3.56 22.82 9.24
N GLY A 85 3.03 22.92 8.02
CA GLY A 85 2.56 21.79 7.25
C GLY A 85 3.67 20.77 6.94
N LYS A 86 4.89 21.25 6.69
CA LYS A 86 6.07 20.40 6.51
C LYS A 86 6.38 19.63 7.80
N GLU A 87 6.48 20.31 8.94
CA GLU A 87 6.77 19.68 10.22
C GLU A 87 5.69 18.66 10.63
N LEU A 88 4.42 18.91 10.31
CA LEU A 88 3.33 17.96 10.55
C LEU A 88 3.53 16.64 9.80
N LEU A 89 3.89 16.69 8.51
CA LEU A 89 4.20 15.50 7.72
C LEU A 89 5.46 14.81 8.23
N GLU A 90 6.54 15.55 8.46
CA GLU A 90 7.79 14.98 8.95
C GLU A 90 7.60 14.29 10.30
N ARG A 91 6.83 14.88 11.22
CA ARG A 91 6.46 14.27 12.51
C ARG A 91 5.75 12.94 12.33
N ALA A 92 4.75 12.88 11.46
CA ALA A 92 4.02 11.64 11.19
C ALA A 92 4.94 10.57 10.55
N VAL A 93 5.83 10.97 9.64
CA VAL A 93 6.83 10.07 9.03
C VAL A 93 7.81 9.52 10.08
N ARG A 94 8.31 10.36 10.99
CA ARG A 94 9.17 9.91 12.11
C ARG A 94 8.44 8.90 12.97
N GLN A 95 7.19 9.17 13.34
CA GLN A 95 6.37 8.24 14.13
C GLN A 95 6.21 6.88 13.44
N LEU A 96 5.92 6.86 12.13
CA LEU A 96 5.84 5.60 11.37
C LEU A 96 7.15 4.82 11.42
N ILE A 97 8.28 5.48 11.13
CA ILE A 97 9.60 4.82 11.09
C ILE A 97 10.00 4.34 12.49
N ASP A 98 9.77 5.14 13.52
CA ASP A 98 10.06 4.82 14.92
C ASP A 98 9.21 3.67 15.45
N ASN A 99 7.97 3.58 14.97
CA ASN A 99 7.07 2.47 15.29
C ASN A 99 7.29 1.22 14.41
N GLY A 100 8.34 1.23 13.59
CA GLY A 100 8.83 0.04 12.88
C GLY A 100 8.39 -0.08 11.42
N ALA A 101 7.86 0.95 10.78
CA ALA A 101 7.51 0.91 9.36
C ALA A 101 8.72 0.54 8.50
N ASP A 102 8.57 -0.51 7.69
CA ASP A 102 9.54 -0.94 6.68
C ASP A 102 9.44 -0.10 5.40
N PHE A 103 8.21 0.29 5.05
CA PHE A 103 7.89 1.20 3.97
C PHE A 103 6.65 2.02 4.32
N ILE A 104 6.43 3.12 3.61
CA ILE A 104 5.31 4.04 3.84
C ILE A 104 4.45 4.19 2.59
N VAL A 105 3.13 4.15 2.77
CA VAL A 105 2.11 4.48 1.77
C VAL A 105 1.22 5.61 2.27
N GLY A 106 0.51 6.29 1.36
CA GLY A 106 -0.46 7.33 1.72
C GLY A 106 -1.88 6.81 1.83
N ASP A 107 -2.69 7.35 2.74
CA ASP A 107 -4.14 7.09 2.85
C ASP A 107 -4.99 8.07 2.01
N CYS A 108 -4.36 8.93 1.21
CA CYS A 108 -5.02 9.90 0.36
C CYS A 108 -4.23 10.10 -0.93
N GLY A 109 -4.91 10.03 -2.08
CA GLY A 109 -4.31 10.24 -3.39
C GLY A 109 -3.61 11.59 -3.57
N PHE A 110 -4.08 12.63 -2.88
CA PHE A 110 -3.50 13.96 -2.94
C PHE A 110 -2.20 14.13 -2.13
N LEU A 111 -1.79 13.12 -1.34
CA LEU A 111 -0.43 13.09 -0.77
C LEU A 111 0.65 13.01 -1.87
N VAL A 112 0.27 12.70 -3.12
CA VAL A 112 1.17 12.72 -4.29
C VAL A 112 1.96 14.02 -4.43
N TYR A 113 1.38 15.17 -4.06
CA TYR A 113 2.06 16.48 -4.09
C TYR A 113 3.34 16.52 -3.26
N TRP A 114 3.43 15.68 -2.24
CA TRP A 114 4.54 15.66 -1.29
C TRP A 114 5.36 14.37 -1.36
N GLN A 115 5.19 13.58 -2.43
CA GLN A 115 5.91 12.34 -2.65
C GLN A 115 7.44 12.51 -2.51
N VAL A 116 8.02 13.51 -3.17
CA VAL A 116 9.48 13.74 -3.15
C VAL A 116 9.95 14.09 -1.74
N MET A 117 9.33 15.10 -1.14
CA MET A 117 9.70 15.57 0.20
C MET A 117 9.60 14.44 1.23
N VAL A 118 8.48 13.72 1.27
CA VAL A 118 8.29 12.65 2.24
C VAL A 118 9.23 11.48 1.99
N ARG A 119 9.45 11.09 0.73
CA ARG A 119 10.43 10.04 0.38
C ARG A 119 11.82 10.41 0.84
N ASP A 120 12.30 11.59 0.48
CA ASP A 120 13.68 12.00 0.75
C ASP A 120 13.90 12.20 2.26
N TYR A 121 12.89 12.69 2.98
CA TYR A 121 12.89 12.77 4.43
C TYR A 121 12.93 11.38 5.09
N ALA A 122 12.02 10.48 4.69
CA ALA A 122 11.94 9.13 5.24
C ALA A 122 13.23 8.34 5.02
N GLN A 123 13.80 8.42 3.82
CA GLN A 123 15.07 7.77 3.46
C GLN A 123 16.22 8.26 4.32
N ASP A 124 16.33 9.59 4.52
CA ASP A 124 17.37 10.16 5.35
C ASP A 124 17.19 9.84 6.84
N TYR A 125 15.98 10.00 7.37
CA TYR A 125 15.68 9.74 8.77
C TYR A 125 15.93 8.27 9.13
N ALA A 126 15.40 7.34 8.33
CA ALA A 126 15.61 5.91 8.53
C ALA A 126 17.10 5.53 8.42
N GLN A 127 17.83 6.13 7.47
CA GLN A 127 19.26 5.85 7.31
C GLN A 127 20.07 6.34 8.51
N LYS A 128 19.84 7.57 8.96
CA LYS A 128 20.59 8.18 10.06
C LYS A 128 20.30 7.50 11.39
N LYS A 129 19.04 7.19 11.68
CA LYS A 129 18.62 6.66 12.99
C LYS A 129 18.74 5.14 13.10
N TYR A 130 18.46 4.42 12.01
CA TYR A 130 18.33 2.96 12.03
C TYR A 130 19.27 2.24 11.04
N GLY A 131 20.09 2.98 10.28
CA GLY A 131 21.02 2.37 9.32
C GLY A 131 20.33 1.64 8.16
N ARG A 132 19.06 1.96 7.86
CA ARG A 132 18.24 1.27 6.84
C ARG A 132 17.53 2.26 5.91
N LYS A 133 17.05 1.76 4.78
CA LYS A 133 16.19 2.50 3.86
C LYS A 133 14.72 2.37 4.26
N CYS A 134 13.90 3.33 3.85
CA CYS A 134 12.45 3.31 4.02
C CYS A 134 11.79 3.80 2.72
N PRO A 135 11.37 2.90 1.83
CA PRO A 135 10.64 3.24 0.62
C PRO A 135 9.32 3.98 0.94
N VAL A 136 8.91 4.86 0.03
CA VAL A 136 7.71 5.69 0.19
C VAL A 136 6.96 5.77 -1.15
N MET A 137 5.66 5.49 -1.14
CA MET A 137 4.78 5.63 -2.31
C MET A 137 3.41 6.20 -1.90
N MET A 138 3.15 7.46 -2.22
CA MET A 138 1.94 8.18 -1.80
C MET A 138 0.72 7.99 -2.69
N SER A 139 0.87 7.35 -3.85
CA SER A 139 -0.23 7.14 -4.79
C SER A 139 -0.07 5.84 -5.56
N SER A 140 -1.20 5.15 -5.79
CA SER A 140 -1.26 3.95 -6.63
C SER A 140 -0.94 4.23 -8.10
N LEU A 141 -0.85 5.50 -8.52
CA LEU A 141 -0.36 5.89 -9.85
C LEU A 141 1.04 5.33 -10.17
N VAL A 142 1.84 4.97 -9.17
CA VAL A 142 3.10 4.20 -9.37
C VAL A 142 2.87 2.93 -10.19
N LEU A 143 1.74 2.26 -10.01
CA LEU A 143 1.40 1.03 -10.73
C LEU A 143 1.01 1.29 -12.19
N ALA A 144 0.65 2.52 -12.57
CA ALA A 144 0.12 2.82 -13.90
C ALA A 144 1.08 2.43 -15.03
N LEU A 145 2.37 2.72 -14.89
CA LEU A 145 3.36 2.40 -15.93
C LEU A 145 3.63 0.89 -16.08
N PRO A 146 3.91 0.12 -15.00
CA PRO A 146 4.02 -1.33 -15.09
C PRO A 146 2.76 -2.00 -15.66
N LEU A 147 1.58 -1.51 -15.30
CA LEU A 147 0.31 -2.07 -15.77
C LEU A 147 0.12 -1.95 -17.28
N LEU A 148 0.72 -0.95 -17.93
CA LEU A 148 0.66 -0.82 -19.39
C LEU A 148 1.28 -2.03 -20.11
N ALA A 149 2.23 -2.72 -19.49
CA ALA A 149 2.82 -3.93 -20.06
C ALA A 149 1.89 -5.16 -19.98
N THR A 150 0.79 -5.07 -19.24
CA THR A 150 -0.14 -6.18 -18.99
C THR A 150 -1.40 -6.15 -19.88
N ILE A 151 -1.61 -5.05 -20.62
CA ILE A 151 -2.79 -4.84 -21.46
C ILE A 151 -2.44 -4.99 -22.96
N PRO A 152 -3.42 -5.29 -23.83
CA PRO A 152 -3.20 -5.38 -25.27
C PRO A 152 -2.66 -4.08 -25.87
N SER A 153 -1.96 -4.19 -27.01
CA SER A 153 -1.58 -3.01 -27.80
C SER A 153 -2.82 -2.22 -28.20
N GLY A 154 -2.79 -0.90 -27.98
CA GLY A 154 -3.95 -0.02 -28.19
C GLY A 154 -4.93 0.03 -27.01
N GLY A 155 -4.72 -0.77 -25.97
CA GLY A 155 -5.51 -0.76 -24.75
C GLY A 155 -5.27 0.48 -23.88
N GLN A 156 -6.19 0.70 -22.95
CA GLN A 156 -6.17 1.77 -21.96
C GLN A 156 -6.26 1.22 -20.54
N ILE A 157 -5.68 1.95 -19.59
CA ILE A 157 -5.95 1.80 -18.16
C ILE A 157 -6.95 2.89 -17.78
N GLY A 158 -8.10 2.49 -17.24
CA GLY A 158 -9.06 3.39 -16.61
C GLY A 158 -8.55 3.79 -15.22
N ILE A 159 -8.33 5.07 -14.99
CA ILE A 159 -7.88 5.60 -13.69
C ILE A 159 -9.06 6.20 -12.97
N LEU A 160 -9.42 5.60 -11.83
CA LEU A 160 -10.58 5.97 -11.04
C LEU A 160 -10.15 6.80 -9.83
N THR A 161 -10.52 8.07 -9.80
CA THR A 161 -10.15 9.01 -8.73
C THR A 161 -11.39 9.65 -8.10
N ALA A 162 -11.23 10.34 -6.96
CA ALA A 162 -12.32 11.07 -6.33
C ALA A 162 -12.84 12.21 -7.22
N SER A 163 -11.94 12.87 -7.97
CA SER A 163 -12.32 13.91 -8.91
C SER A 163 -11.33 14.01 -10.06
N GLU A 164 -11.81 13.81 -11.29
CA GLU A 164 -11.00 13.87 -12.52
C GLU A 164 -10.29 15.23 -12.64
N LYS A 165 -11.02 16.31 -12.40
CA LYS A 165 -10.48 17.68 -12.48
C LYS A 165 -9.35 17.92 -11.49
N SER A 166 -9.51 17.44 -10.24
CA SER A 166 -8.47 17.60 -9.21
C SER A 166 -7.25 16.75 -9.50
N LEU A 167 -7.42 15.51 -9.96
CA LEU A 167 -6.28 14.66 -10.31
C LEU A 167 -5.53 15.19 -11.54
N GLN A 168 -6.23 15.64 -12.58
CA GLN A 168 -5.59 16.25 -13.75
C GLN A 168 -4.80 17.53 -13.40
N ALA A 169 -5.22 18.27 -12.37
CA ALA A 169 -4.46 19.42 -11.88
C ALA A 169 -3.10 19.03 -11.28
N VAL A 170 -2.96 17.80 -10.76
CA VAL A 170 -1.70 17.28 -10.20
C VAL A 170 -0.59 17.34 -11.24
N GLN A 171 -0.84 16.93 -12.49
CA GLN A 171 0.19 16.91 -13.54
C GLN A 171 0.80 18.30 -13.79
N LYS A 172 0.02 19.38 -13.63
CA LYS A 172 0.51 20.75 -13.80
C LYS A 172 1.17 21.31 -12.54
N LYS A 173 0.64 20.97 -11.38
CA LYS A 173 1.08 21.54 -10.09
C LYS A 173 2.28 20.81 -9.49
N LEU A 174 2.39 19.50 -9.67
CA LEU A 174 3.41 18.67 -9.02
C LEU A 174 4.85 19.16 -9.28
N PRO A 175 5.27 19.49 -10.51
CA PRO A 175 6.61 20.05 -10.75
C PRO A 175 6.87 21.35 -9.97
N ILE A 176 5.87 22.24 -9.93
CA ILE A 176 5.95 23.53 -9.22
C ILE A 176 6.10 23.30 -7.71
N VAL A 177 5.27 22.41 -7.14
CA VAL A 177 5.34 22.08 -5.71
C VAL A 177 6.71 21.51 -5.35
N ILE A 178 7.25 20.61 -6.18
CA ILE A 178 8.58 20.02 -5.95
C ILE A 178 9.68 21.09 -6.02
N GLU A 179 9.67 21.94 -7.05
CA GLU A 179 10.66 23.02 -7.17
C GLU A 179 10.61 23.99 -5.99
N ASP A 180 9.41 24.37 -5.55
CA ASP A 180 9.23 25.32 -4.45
C ASP A 180 9.67 24.73 -3.10
N GLN A 181 9.49 23.43 -2.89
CA GLN A 181 10.00 22.72 -1.71
C GLN A 181 11.52 22.61 -1.71
N GLN A 182 12.13 22.36 -2.87
CA GLN A 182 13.59 22.23 -3.00
C GLN A 182 14.33 23.55 -2.78
N LYS A 183 13.74 24.69 -3.17
CA LYS A 183 14.33 26.03 -2.96
C LYS A 183 14.47 26.38 -1.47
N GLU A 184 13.55 25.92 -0.63
CA GLU A 184 13.60 26.21 0.81
C GLU A 184 14.66 25.42 1.57
N ASP A 185 14.99 24.21 1.12
CA ASP A 185 15.98 23.34 1.78
C ASP A 185 17.44 23.76 1.54
N GLY A 186 17.66 25.02 1.13
CA GLY A 186 18.99 25.65 1.11
C GLY A 186 19.97 25.06 0.10
N GLY A 187 19.48 24.40 -0.96
CA GLY A 187 20.32 23.90 -2.06
C GLY A 187 21.33 22.81 -1.66
N GLN A 188 21.20 22.23 -0.47
CA GLN A 188 22.22 21.37 0.10
C GLN A 188 21.79 19.90 0.14
N ARG A 189 21.37 19.34 -1.01
CA ARG A 189 21.34 17.88 -1.19
C ARG A 189 21.69 17.40 -2.60
N SER A 190 22.72 16.54 -2.60
CA SER A 190 23.21 15.55 -3.56
C SER A 190 23.12 15.83 -5.07
N ARG A 191 24.21 16.40 -5.61
CA ARG A 191 24.55 16.52 -7.05
C ARG A 191 24.72 15.18 -7.81
N SER A 192 24.22 14.05 -7.31
CA SER A 192 24.57 12.73 -7.87
C SER A 192 23.55 12.14 -8.84
N VAL A 193 22.36 12.71 -8.94
CA VAL A 193 21.36 12.30 -9.94
C VAL A 193 21.07 13.53 -10.80
N PRO A 194 21.21 13.47 -12.15
CA PRO A 194 20.71 14.52 -13.03
C PRO A 194 19.27 14.84 -12.63
N ALA A 195 18.87 16.11 -12.70
CA ALA A 195 17.47 16.47 -12.47
C ALA A 195 16.60 15.60 -13.38
N ALA A 196 15.96 14.58 -12.82
CA ALA A 196 15.05 13.73 -13.55
C ALA A 196 13.90 14.63 -14.03
N GLU A 197 13.42 14.41 -15.26
CA GLU A 197 12.27 15.19 -15.79
C GLU A 197 11.05 15.07 -14.86
N ASP A 198 10.92 13.95 -14.16
CA ASP A 198 10.00 13.75 -13.04
C ASP A 198 10.73 13.20 -11.80
N PRO A 199 11.09 14.05 -10.82
CA PRO A 199 11.71 13.59 -9.58
C PRO A 199 10.73 12.86 -8.64
N SER A 200 9.41 12.91 -8.89
CA SER A 200 8.42 12.20 -8.06
C SER A 200 8.48 10.69 -8.25
N GLY A 201 8.74 10.22 -9.48
CA GLY A 201 8.66 8.81 -9.86
C GLY A 201 7.24 8.26 -9.87
N ILE A 202 6.22 9.12 -9.76
CA ILE A 202 4.80 8.76 -9.74
C ILE A 202 4.06 9.34 -10.95
N MET A 203 4.59 10.41 -11.57
CA MET A 203 3.82 11.17 -12.52
C MET A 203 3.58 10.38 -13.81
N ILE A 204 2.31 10.34 -14.20
CA ILE A 204 1.90 9.91 -15.53
C ILE A 204 1.45 11.12 -16.34
N ASN A 205 1.68 11.07 -17.64
CA ASN A 205 1.11 12.05 -18.55
C ASN A 205 -0.37 11.73 -18.77
N PHE A 206 -1.29 12.48 -18.16
CA PHE A 206 -2.73 12.27 -18.38
C PHE A 206 -3.20 12.62 -19.79
N SER A 207 -2.34 13.22 -20.64
CA SER A 207 -2.59 13.38 -22.08
C SER A 207 -2.19 12.15 -22.89
N ASP A 208 -1.53 11.17 -22.28
CA ASP A 208 -1.23 9.90 -22.92
C ASP A 208 -2.54 9.14 -23.16
N PRO A 209 -2.87 8.80 -24.42
CA PRO A 209 -4.15 8.16 -24.75
C PRO A 209 -4.30 6.77 -24.13
N ARG A 210 -3.24 6.17 -23.57
CA ARG A 210 -3.30 4.89 -22.85
C ARG A 210 -3.89 5.02 -21.44
N PHE A 211 -4.07 6.24 -20.93
CA PHE A 211 -4.71 6.48 -19.64
C PHE A 211 -6.05 7.19 -19.83
N LYS A 212 -7.11 6.64 -19.24
CA LYS A 212 -8.43 7.28 -19.19
C LYS A 212 -8.78 7.63 -17.74
N VAL A 213 -8.54 8.87 -17.35
CA VAL A 213 -8.95 9.38 -16.03
C VAL A 213 -10.46 9.59 -16.00
N VAL A 214 -11.10 9.17 -14.91
CA VAL A 214 -12.50 9.40 -14.60
C VAL A 214 -12.70 9.67 -13.11
N GLY A 215 -13.62 10.57 -12.80
CA GLY A 215 -13.94 10.99 -11.43
C GLY A 215 -15.16 10.26 -10.87
N LEU A 216 -15.10 9.87 -9.61
CA LEU A 216 -16.21 9.30 -8.84
C LEU A 216 -17.16 10.37 -8.28
N ASP A 217 -16.84 11.65 -8.47
CA ASP A 217 -17.76 12.77 -8.24
C ASP A 217 -19.01 12.72 -9.14
N GLU A 218 -18.99 11.91 -10.21
CA GLU A 218 -20.15 11.55 -11.03
C GLU A 218 -21.09 10.52 -10.36
N VAL A 219 -20.63 9.83 -9.32
CA VAL A 219 -21.43 8.87 -8.54
C VAL A 219 -21.97 9.57 -7.30
N LYS A 220 -23.21 10.05 -7.39
CA LYS A 220 -23.84 10.93 -6.38
C LYS A 220 -23.70 10.41 -4.95
N ASP A 221 -23.97 9.13 -4.69
CA ASP A 221 -23.97 8.60 -3.32
C ASP A 221 -22.54 8.38 -2.80
N PHE A 222 -21.58 8.08 -3.68
CA PHE A 222 -20.16 8.07 -3.30
C PHE A 222 -19.66 9.48 -2.99
N LYS A 223 -20.00 10.45 -3.84
CA LYS A 223 -19.67 11.86 -3.59
C LYS A 223 -20.26 12.35 -2.27
N HIS A 224 -21.52 12.04 -1.99
CA HIS A 224 -22.14 12.35 -0.71
C HIS A 224 -21.43 11.67 0.46
N ALA A 225 -21.01 10.40 0.32
CA ALA A 225 -20.25 9.71 1.36
C ALA A 225 -18.89 10.41 1.63
N LEU A 226 -18.20 10.85 0.58
CA LEU A 226 -16.95 11.61 0.71
C LEU A 226 -17.16 12.99 1.36
N ASP A 227 -18.21 13.71 0.95
CA ASP A 227 -18.49 15.06 1.43
C ASP A 227 -19.00 15.08 2.88
N ALA A 228 -19.71 14.02 3.31
CA ALA A 228 -20.36 13.97 4.62
C ALA A 228 -19.42 13.75 5.81
N GLN A 229 -18.15 13.41 5.59
CA GLN A 229 -17.09 13.24 6.60
C GLN A 229 -17.59 12.81 8.00
N GLY A 230 -17.74 11.50 8.23
CA GLY A 230 -18.11 10.97 9.55
C GLY A 230 -19.34 10.06 9.57
N ALA A 231 -19.84 9.76 10.78
CA ALA A 231 -20.85 8.72 11.04
C ALA A 231 -22.25 9.01 10.45
N ASP A 232 -22.52 10.24 10.01
CA ASP A 232 -23.79 10.61 9.38
C ASP A 232 -23.92 10.11 7.93
N ALA A 233 -22.85 9.56 7.35
CA ALA A 233 -22.88 8.87 6.07
C ALA A 233 -23.48 7.45 6.21
N VAL A 234 -24.75 7.33 6.62
CA VAL A 234 -25.50 6.07 6.45
C VAL A 234 -25.86 5.93 4.97
N ASN A 235 -24.86 5.64 4.15
CA ASN A 235 -25.05 5.21 2.78
C ASN A 235 -24.85 3.69 2.72
N ASP A 236 -25.78 2.97 2.11
CA ASP A 236 -25.61 1.54 1.89
C ASP A 236 -24.39 1.34 0.99
N ARG A 237 -23.28 0.86 1.57
CA ARG A 237 -22.04 0.58 0.83
C ARG A 237 -22.29 -0.37 -0.33
N ARG A 238 -23.27 -1.27 -0.24
CA ARG A 238 -23.66 -2.14 -1.34
C ARG A 238 -24.24 -1.33 -2.49
N ASP A 239 -25.10 -0.36 -2.22
CA ASP A 239 -25.67 0.50 -3.24
C ASP A 239 -24.59 1.38 -3.89
N ILE A 240 -23.69 1.97 -3.08
CA ILE A 240 -22.51 2.69 -3.62
C ILE A 240 -21.67 1.76 -4.51
N ALA A 241 -21.41 0.52 -4.07
CA ALA A 241 -20.63 -0.44 -4.85
C ALA A 241 -21.27 -0.75 -6.21
N VAL A 242 -22.60 -0.94 -6.24
CA VAL A 242 -23.37 -1.14 -7.48
C VAL A 242 -23.30 0.09 -8.38
N GLN A 243 -23.45 1.30 -7.83
CA GLN A 243 -23.38 2.53 -8.61
C GLN A 243 -21.99 2.78 -9.20
N ILE A 244 -20.92 2.54 -8.43
CA ILE A 244 -19.54 2.63 -8.90
C ILE A 244 -19.30 1.63 -10.03
N ALA A 245 -19.72 0.38 -9.87
CA ALA A 245 -19.58 -0.64 -10.90
C ALA A 245 -20.34 -0.26 -12.19
N ALA A 246 -21.58 0.20 -12.07
CA ALA A 246 -22.39 0.67 -13.20
C ALA A 246 -21.79 1.91 -13.88
N TYR A 247 -21.20 2.83 -13.11
CA TYR A 247 -20.47 3.97 -13.65
C TYR A 247 -19.24 3.52 -14.46
N CYS A 248 -18.44 2.60 -13.92
CA CYS A 248 -17.27 2.06 -14.62
C CYS A 248 -17.68 1.36 -15.93
N GLN A 249 -18.78 0.59 -15.94
CA GLN A 249 -19.33 0.01 -17.18
C GLN A 249 -19.72 1.08 -18.20
N LYS A 250 -20.44 2.13 -17.81
CA LYS A 250 -20.80 3.25 -18.71
C LYS A 250 -19.58 3.95 -19.28
N VAL A 251 -18.50 4.07 -18.51
CA VAL A 251 -17.22 4.60 -18.99
C VAL A 251 -16.60 3.65 -20.01
N GLN A 252 -16.59 2.34 -19.73
CA GLN A 252 -16.05 1.31 -20.62
C GLN A 252 -16.83 1.22 -21.95
N GLU A 253 -18.16 1.36 -21.94
CA GLU A 253 -18.98 1.43 -23.16
C GLU A 253 -18.53 2.56 -24.10
N LYS A 254 -18.15 3.71 -23.53
CA LYS A 254 -17.64 4.87 -24.29
C LYS A 254 -16.15 4.77 -24.62
N ASN A 255 -15.41 3.89 -23.94
CA ASN A 255 -13.97 3.72 -24.06
C ASN A 255 -13.66 2.21 -24.12
N PRO A 256 -14.01 1.52 -25.22
CA PRO A 256 -13.90 0.06 -25.31
C PRO A 256 -12.46 -0.46 -25.27
N GLN A 257 -11.48 0.44 -25.36
CA GLN A 257 -10.06 0.12 -25.20
C GLN A 257 -9.65 -0.09 -23.74
N ILE A 258 -10.46 0.32 -22.76
CA ILE A 258 -10.15 0.08 -21.34
C ILE A 258 -10.07 -1.42 -21.11
N ALA A 259 -8.88 -1.88 -20.70
CA ALA A 259 -8.56 -3.28 -20.46
C ALA A 259 -8.21 -3.57 -18.98
N ALA A 260 -8.10 -2.54 -18.16
CA ALA A 260 -7.72 -2.60 -16.76
C ALA A 260 -8.21 -1.35 -16.01
N TRP A 261 -8.45 -1.48 -14.71
CA TRP A 261 -8.73 -0.36 -13.82
C TRP A 261 -7.63 -0.16 -12.79
N LEU A 262 -7.25 1.09 -12.55
CA LEU A 262 -6.40 1.50 -11.44
C LEU A 262 -7.17 2.51 -10.59
N ILE A 263 -7.46 2.12 -9.35
CA ILE A 263 -8.10 2.99 -8.37
C ILE A 263 -7.03 3.86 -7.71
N GLU A 264 -7.19 5.17 -7.84
CA GLU A 264 -6.34 6.19 -7.25
C GLU A 264 -6.90 6.70 -5.92
N CYS A 265 -8.23 6.79 -5.80
CA CYS A 265 -8.89 7.13 -4.55
C CYS A 265 -8.78 5.98 -3.53
N THR A 266 -8.13 6.24 -2.41
CA THR A 266 -7.93 5.28 -1.31
C THR A 266 -9.23 4.77 -0.70
N GLU A 267 -10.20 5.65 -0.46
CA GLU A 267 -11.53 5.26 0.02
C GLU A 267 -12.30 4.40 -1.00
N ALA A 268 -12.01 4.56 -2.29
CA ALA A 268 -12.61 3.75 -3.34
C ALA A 268 -12.03 2.32 -3.42
N GLY A 269 -10.91 2.05 -2.75
CA GLY A 269 -10.29 0.72 -2.69
C GLY A 269 -11.24 -0.36 -2.15
N GLY A 270 -12.10 0.01 -1.20
CA GLY A 270 -13.12 -0.88 -0.65
C GLY A 270 -14.21 -1.31 -1.65
N PHE A 271 -14.21 -0.77 -2.87
CA PHE A 271 -15.12 -1.13 -3.96
C PHE A 271 -14.43 -1.84 -5.13
N ALA A 272 -13.13 -2.15 -5.03
CA ALA A 272 -12.36 -2.80 -6.10
C ALA A 272 -13.00 -4.11 -6.58
N TRP A 273 -13.54 -4.91 -5.66
CA TRP A 273 -14.23 -6.15 -6.01
C TRP A 273 -15.50 -5.91 -6.84
N ALA A 274 -16.29 -4.88 -6.50
CA ALA A 274 -17.50 -4.54 -7.24
C ALA A 274 -17.16 -4.05 -8.65
N ILE A 275 -16.10 -3.25 -8.80
CA ILE A 275 -15.59 -2.82 -10.10
C ILE A 275 -15.14 -4.03 -10.92
N LYS A 276 -14.37 -4.95 -10.33
CA LYS A 276 -13.90 -6.17 -11.00
C LYS A 276 -15.06 -7.03 -11.49
N VAL A 277 -16.03 -7.31 -10.61
CA VAL A 277 -17.21 -8.12 -10.95
C VAL A 277 -18.08 -7.42 -12.00
N GLY A 278 -18.31 -6.12 -11.85
CA GLY A 278 -19.17 -5.35 -12.76
C GLY A 278 -18.55 -5.17 -14.15
N THR A 279 -17.26 -4.87 -14.23
CA THR A 279 -16.60 -4.58 -15.52
C THR A 279 -16.03 -5.83 -16.20
N GLY A 280 -15.82 -6.92 -15.45
CA GLY A 280 -15.12 -8.11 -15.93
C GLY A 280 -13.62 -7.88 -16.18
N LEU A 281 -13.07 -6.74 -15.77
CA LEU A 281 -11.68 -6.36 -15.99
C LEU A 281 -10.86 -6.46 -14.71
N PRO A 282 -9.53 -6.66 -14.80
CA PRO A 282 -8.66 -6.62 -13.64
C PRO A 282 -8.61 -5.22 -13.03
N VAL A 283 -8.49 -5.17 -11.70
CA VAL A 283 -8.51 -3.95 -10.89
C VAL A 283 -7.30 -3.95 -9.97
N TRP A 284 -6.56 -2.84 -9.97
CA TRP A 284 -5.49 -2.54 -9.02
C TRP A 284 -5.85 -1.28 -8.23
N ASP A 285 -5.31 -1.16 -7.03
CA ASP A 285 -5.71 -0.14 -6.06
C ASP A 285 -4.56 0.13 -5.05
N PRO A 286 -4.74 1.03 -4.07
CA PRO A 286 -3.72 1.30 -3.06
C PRO A 286 -3.38 0.11 -2.15
N ILE A 287 -4.31 -0.83 -1.95
CA ILE A 287 -4.02 -2.09 -1.23
C ILE A 287 -3.04 -2.94 -2.05
N THR A 288 -3.25 -3.02 -3.36
CA THR A 288 -2.39 -3.76 -4.27
C THR A 288 -0.99 -3.14 -4.31
N LEU A 289 -0.89 -1.80 -4.24
CA LEU A 289 0.39 -1.11 -4.07
C LEU A 289 1.09 -1.52 -2.77
N GLY A 290 0.36 -1.52 -1.65
CA GLY A 290 0.91 -1.94 -0.34
C GLY A 290 1.44 -3.37 -0.35
N ARG A 291 0.69 -4.30 -0.96
CA ARG A 291 1.13 -5.69 -1.18
C ARG A 291 2.31 -5.79 -2.15
N PHE A 292 2.33 -5.00 -3.21
CA PHE A 292 3.45 -5.02 -4.15
C PHE A 292 4.76 -4.60 -3.46
N LEU A 293 4.70 -3.57 -2.61
CA LEU A 293 5.85 -3.14 -1.83
C LEU A 293 6.27 -4.15 -0.76
N SER A 294 5.33 -4.80 -0.08
CA SER A 294 5.66 -5.79 0.95
C SER A 294 6.51 -6.94 0.41
N LEU A 295 6.29 -7.33 -0.84
CA LEU A 295 7.06 -8.37 -1.52
C LEU A 295 8.56 -8.05 -1.63
N GLY A 296 8.96 -6.77 -1.59
CA GLY A 296 10.37 -6.37 -1.57
C GLY A 296 11.10 -6.70 -0.27
N PHE A 297 10.37 -6.99 0.81
CA PHE A 297 10.91 -7.28 2.15
C PHE A 297 10.73 -8.74 2.57
N THR A 298 9.81 -9.46 1.93
CA THR A 298 9.57 -10.87 2.19
C THR A 298 10.32 -11.74 1.20
N ALA A 299 10.77 -12.92 1.62
CA ALA A 299 11.33 -13.89 0.68
C ALA A 299 10.27 -14.32 -0.34
N ASN A 300 10.52 -14.09 -1.64
CA ASN A 300 9.64 -14.52 -2.73
C ASN A 300 9.35 -16.02 -2.70
N VAL A 301 10.34 -16.80 -2.21
CA VAL A 301 10.20 -18.22 -1.93
C VAL A 301 10.70 -18.42 -0.51
N PRO A 302 9.82 -18.57 0.50
CA PRO A 302 10.20 -18.70 1.91
C PRO A 302 11.32 -19.73 2.10
N ASN A 303 11.24 -20.85 1.39
CA ASN A 303 12.16 -21.97 1.54
C ASN A 303 13.57 -21.73 0.96
N VAL A 304 13.72 -20.85 -0.04
CA VAL A 304 15.05 -20.50 -0.59
C VAL A 304 15.82 -19.63 0.40
N ALA A 305 15.12 -18.74 1.10
CA ALA A 305 15.75 -17.94 2.16
C ALA A 305 16.25 -18.84 3.31
N LEU A 306 15.52 -19.92 3.63
CA LEU A 306 15.95 -20.90 4.63
C LEU A 306 17.23 -21.64 4.19
N THR A 307 17.37 -22.01 2.92
CA THR A 307 18.58 -22.71 2.43
C THR A 307 19.86 -21.87 2.37
N LEU A 308 19.74 -20.54 2.33
CA LEU A 308 20.89 -19.63 2.30
C LEU A 308 21.44 -19.32 3.70
N GLY A 309 20.67 -19.59 4.75
CA GLY A 309 21.16 -19.56 6.14
C GLY A 309 21.62 -20.95 6.54
N GLN A 310 22.89 -21.27 6.27
CA GLN A 310 23.65 -22.43 6.79
C GLN A 310 22.84 -23.58 7.43
N HIS A 311 22.48 -24.59 6.64
CA HIS A 311 22.79 -26.02 6.83
C HIS A 311 22.31 -26.77 5.59
N GLY A 312 23.15 -27.67 5.07
CA GLY A 312 23.10 -28.27 3.73
C GLY A 312 21.95 -29.25 3.44
N GLU A 313 20.74 -29.01 3.93
CA GLU A 313 19.56 -29.76 3.54
C GLU A 313 18.58 -28.86 2.80
N ASN A 314 18.24 -29.24 1.57
CA ASN A 314 17.20 -28.59 0.80
C ASN A 314 15.83 -28.97 1.41
N PRO A 315 15.10 -28.07 2.09
CA PRO A 315 13.80 -28.37 2.67
C PRO A 315 12.72 -28.61 1.61
N LEU A 316 13.04 -28.42 0.32
CA LEU A 316 12.19 -28.69 -0.83
C LEU A 316 12.62 -29.92 -1.64
N ASP A 317 13.59 -30.72 -1.18
CA ASP A 317 13.87 -32.01 -1.83
C ASP A 317 12.66 -32.95 -1.65
N PRO A 318 11.91 -33.27 -2.73
CA PRO A 318 10.76 -34.16 -2.63
C PRO A 318 11.17 -35.57 -2.20
N SER A 319 12.44 -35.95 -2.36
CA SER A 319 12.97 -37.24 -1.93
C SER A 319 13.18 -37.33 -0.41
N ALA A 320 13.35 -36.20 0.27
CA ALA A 320 13.52 -36.14 1.73
C ALA A 320 12.19 -36.16 2.51
N THR A 321 11.07 -35.83 1.87
CA THR A 321 9.75 -35.74 2.53
C THR A 321 9.02 -37.08 2.69
N THR A 322 9.65 -38.21 2.34
CA THR A 322 9.03 -39.55 2.40
C THR A 322 9.67 -40.54 3.36
N ALA A 323 10.57 -40.14 4.27
CA ALA A 323 11.05 -41.05 5.31
C ALA A 323 11.48 -40.33 6.60
N GLY A 324 10.74 -40.55 7.70
CA GLY A 324 11.29 -40.35 9.05
C GLY A 324 10.40 -39.53 9.99
N LYS A 325 9.59 -40.21 10.78
CA LYS A 325 9.09 -39.68 12.06
C LYS A 325 10.31 -39.38 12.95
N GLY A 326 10.64 -38.11 13.14
CA GLY A 326 11.67 -37.69 14.08
C GLY A 326 11.46 -36.24 14.49
N ARG A 327 11.13 -36.03 15.76
CA ARG A 327 11.11 -34.71 16.40
C ARG A 327 12.50 -34.09 16.30
N CYS A 328 12.67 -33.02 15.52
CA CYS A 328 13.71 -32.04 15.78
C CYS A 328 13.28 -31.21 16.99
N THR A 329 13.50 -31.76 18.19
CA THR A 329 13.41 -31.04 19.47
C THR A 329 14.86 -30.87 19.94
N GLY A 330 15.49 -29.75 19.58
CA GLY A 330 16.88 -29.52 19.97
C GLY A 330 17.46 -28.14 19.65
N GLU A 331 16.93 -27.40 18.67
CA GLU A 331 17.50 -26.09 18.31
C GLU A 331 16.81 -24.95 19.07
N GLU A 332 17.62 -24.12 19.73
CA GLU A 332 17.13 -22.90 20.38
C GLU A 332 16.50 -21.97 19.33
N PRO A 333 15.36 -21.32 19.62
CA PRO A 333 14.62 -20.48 18.67
C PRO A 333 15.42 -19.32 18.03
N GLY A 334 16.63 -19.04 18.50
CA GLY A 334 17.49 -17.95 18.01
C GLY A 334 18.54 -18.33 16.97
N GLN A 335 18.82 -19.61 16.72
CA GLN A 335 19.92 -20.02 15.83
C GLN A 335 19.52 -20.32 14.38
N ILE A 336 18.24 -20.49 14.10
CA ILE A 336 17.80 -21.15 12.87
C ILE A 336 18.00 -20.26 11.63
N HIS A 337 18.14 -18.94 11.77
CA HIS A 337 18.21 -18.04 10.60
C HIS A 337 19.15 -16.83 10.78
N ALA A 338 20.35 -17.06 11.30
CA ALA A 338 21.43 -16.11 11.03
C ALA A 338 21.75 -16.18 9.53
N LEU A 339 21.72 -15.04 8.83
CA LEU A 339 22.33 -14.92 7.50
C LEU A 339 23.73 -15.55 7.60
N GLY A 340 24.07 -16.48 6.70
CA GLY A 340 25.39 -17.13 6.73
C GLY A 340 26.51 -16.08 6.82
N ALA A 341 27.62 -16.42 7.48
CA ALA A 341 28.69 -15.47 7.77
C ALA A 341 29.15 -14.70 6.51
N GLU A 342 29.08 -15.33 5.34
CA GLU A 342 29.29 -14.72 4.03
C GLU A 342 28.33 -13.54 3.73
N PHE A 343 27.04 -13.65 4.00
CA PHE A 343 26.09 -12.56 3.79
C PHE A 343 26.31 -11.42 4.78
N GLN A 344 26.74 -11.74 6.00
CA GLN A 344 27.11 -10.73 6.98
C GLN A 344 28.39 -10.00 6.55
N ALA A 345 29.40 -10.73 6.07
CA ALA A 345 30.63 -10.13 5.52
C ALA A 345 30.36 -9.31 4.24
N ILE A 346 29.44 -9.72 3.35
CA ILE A 346 29.00 -8.88 2.22
C ILE A 346 28.39 -7.58 2.73
N ARG A 347 27.51 -7.66 3.74
CA ARG A 347 26.84 -6.48 4.30
C ARG A 347 27.82 -5.53 5.00
N GLU A 348 28.86 -6.08 5.61
CA GLU A 348 29.95 -5.34 6.26
C GLU A 348 31.05 -4.90 5.27
N GLY A 349 31.00 -5.36 4.02
CA GLY A 349 32.01 -5.07 3.00
C GLY A 349 33.36 -5.75 3.26
N THR A 350 33.37 -6.87 3.97
CA THR A 350 34.57 -7.59 4.43
C THR A 350 34.79 -8.92 3.69
N LEU A 351 34.00 -9.20 2.64
CA LEU A 351 34.09 -10.44 1.87
C LEU A 351 35.24 -10.46 0.85
#